data_AF-Q5AZG5-F1
#
_entry.id   AF-Q5AZG5-F1
#
_cell.length_a   1.000
_cell.length_b   1.000
_cell.length_c   1.000
_cell.angle_alpha   90.00
_cell.angle_beta   90.00
_cell.angle_gamma   90.00
#
_symmetry.space_group_name_H-M   'P 1'
#
loop_
_entity.id
_entity.type
_entity.pdbx_description
1 polymer ?
#
loop_
_entity_poly.entity_id
_entity_poly.type
_entity_poly.pdbx_seq_one_letter_code
_entity_poly.pdbx_strand_id
1 'polypeptide(L)'
;MGFEFVNNNTAIDSAARKRIRTHAAAGKNANRTLTRPSKAVALRRNVAVPFRTPDTIRRLQRDSKAGAEIERPVTDGLQFLIPVPARSQGLVRQVRETTQGMYHIARTYRIVQDRLMSEEEATSDMTIAILVAMSQYERLQGQYARGYVHVRGMRRMIELRGSIKQFDSDCRGVIQKVLRADLEYALQLGSATLFGFEGIRFLRECKDICLDHGKEEKLVANPEVNSFLQAGLRLSLWSAFSDMRRLADLLNDAGAGYRRKLGADEFHNTILLLGYSLLYISPLDVSTGPGACSMLGISPLEEVVHLGLVAFLVTFLRGLNQRIPENPLLSYRLRLAIEKLLSSVGGGEESKIIKRVLVWALFVGAVVVFKPSDDEWLIPTTNTAMNALGLSSWKDVKEALAGFPWVDAIHDRTGTVLCTTQKFLSFSTQID
;
A
#
# COMPACT_ATOMS: atom_id res chain seq x y z
N MET A 1 -13.66 43.44 -40.67
CA MET A 1 -12.77 42.27 -40.76
C MET A 1 -13.65 41.03 -40.88
N GLY A 2 -13.57 40.31 -42.01
CA GLY A 2 -14.26 39.03 -42.16
C GLY A 2 -13.42 37.91 -41.57
N PHE A 3 -14.02 37.01 -40.81
CA PHE A 3 -13.34 35.81 -40.32
C PHE A 3 -13.31 34.76 -41.44
N GLU A 4 -12.14 34.21 -41.73
CA GLU A 4 -11.97 33.06 -42.62
C GLU A 4 -11.62 31.82 -41.80
N PHE A 5 -12.32 30.71 -42.06
CA PHE A 5 -12.02 29.42 -41.45
C PHE A 5 -10.96 28.68 -42.28
N VAL A 6 -9.94 28.16 -41.60
CA VAL A 6 -8.89 27.32 -42.23
C VAL A 6 -9.34 25.87 -42.20
N ASN A 7 -9.56 25.29 -43.38
CA ASN A 7 -9.83 23.86 -43.52
C ASN A 7 -8.51 23.07 -43.45
N ASN A 8 -8.32 22.27 -42.40
CA ASN A 8 -7.10 21.48 -42.18
C ASN A 8 -7.01 20.19 -43.00
N ASN A 9 -8.04 19.87 -43.80
CA ASN A 9 -8.06 18.67 -44.64
C ASN A 9 -7.45 18.90 -46.04
N THR A 10 -7.05 20.13 -46.39
CA THR A 10 -6.38 20.46 -47.65
C THR A 10 -5.01 21.08 -47.41
N ALA A 11 -4.08 20.88 -48.35
CA ALA A 11 -2.74 21.46 -48.25
C ALA A 11 -2.83 22.99 -48.30
N ILE A 12 -2.50 23.65 -47.18
CA ILE A 12 -2.56 25.11 -47.04
C ILE A 12 -1.66 25.77 -48.08
N ASP A 13 -2.23 26.64 -48.91
CA ASP A 13 -1.50 27.36 -49.95
C ASP A 13 -0.43 28.31 -49.36
N SER A 14 0.51 28.73 -50.20
CA SER A 14 1.65 29.54 -49.75
C SER A 14 1.25 30.95 -49.28
N ALA A 15 0.17 31.52 -49.83
CA ALA A 15 -0.34 32.84 -49.49
C ALA A 15 -1.07 32.83 -48.14
N ALA A 16 -1.89 31.81 -47.88
CA ALA A 16 -2.52 31.53 -46.60
C ALA A 16 -1.46 31.27 -45.52
N ARG A 17 -0.42 30.46 -45.82
CA ARG A 17 0.73 30.28 -44.90
C ARG A 17 1.45 31.58 -44.60
N LYS A 18 1.63 32.46 -45.59
CA LYS A 18 2.26 33.79 -45.39
C LYS A 18 1.40 34.65 -44.47
N ARG A 19 0.08 34.73 -44.70
CA ARG A 19 -0.87 35.48 -43.84
C ARG A 19 -0.89 34.96 -42.40
N ILE A 20 -0.93 33.64 -42.19
CA ILE A 20 -0.86 33.02 -40.85
C ILE A 20 0.44 33.39 -40.14
N ARG A 21 1.59 33.34 -40.84
CA ARG A 21 2.88 33.74 -40.24
C ARG A 21 2.94 35.21 -39.90
N THR A 22 2.43 36.10 -40.76
CA THR A 22 2.39 37.55 -40.49
C THR A 22 1.53 37.85 -39.28
N HIS A 23 0.40 37.16 -39.11
CA HIS A 23 -0.48 37.34 -37.96
C HIS A 23 0.08 36.72 -36.66
N ALA A 24 0.75 35.56 -36.75
CA ALA A 24 1.40 34.92 -35.60
C ALA A 24 2.65 35.69 -35.11
N ALA A 25 3.31 36.44 -36.01
CA ALA A 25 4.45 37.28 -35.68
C ALA A 25 4.08 38.60 -34.98
N ALA A 26 2.80 38.98 -34.94
CA ALA A 26 2.31 40.14 -34.19
C ALA A 26 2.19 39.88 -32.67
N GLY A 27 2.45 38.64 -32.21
CA GLY A 27 2.44 38.26 -30.79
C GLY A 27 3.83 38.33 -30.13
N LYS A 28 4.00 37.69 -28.96
CA LYS A 28 5.17 37.70 -28.06
C LYS A 28 6.58 37.47 -28.67
N ASN A 29 6.68 37.16 -29.96
CA ASN A 29 7.92 36.92 -30.69
C ASN A 29 8.26 38.00 -31.74
N ALA A 30 7.50 39.11 -31.79
CA ALA A 30 7.84 40.26 -32.63
C ALA A 30 9.29 40.71 -32.34
N ASN A 31 10.08 40.89 -33.41
CA ASN A 31 11.49 41.31 -33.39
C ASN A 31 12.52 40.33 -32.78
N ARG A 32 12.21 39.03 -32.66
CA ARG A 32 13.21 38.03 -32.24
C ARG A 32 13.67 37.15 -33.41
N THR A 33 14.94 37.31 -33.81
CA THR A 33 15.59 36.47 -34.84
C THR A 33 16.34 35.33 -34.16
N LEU A 34 15.88 34.08 -34.35
CA LEU A 34 16.59 32.88 -33.88
C LEU A 34 17.42 32.29 -35.02
N THR A 35 18.74 32.43 -34.96
CA THR A 35 19.68 31.75 -35.86
C THR A 35 19.84 30.29 -35.45
N ARG A 36 19.46 29.37 -36.34
CA ARG A 36 19.66 27.92 -36.18
C ARG A 36 20.68 27.42 -37.22
N PRO A 37 21.68 26.60 -36.86
CA PRO A 37 22.61 26.04 -37.83
C PRO A 37 21.91 25.02 -38.74
N SER A 38 22.35 24.94 -40.00
CA SER A 38 21.72 24.13 -41.04
C SER A 38 21.81 22.62 -40.75
N LYS A 39 20.76 21.88 -41.14
CA LYS A 39 20.62 20.42 -40.94
C LYS A 39 21.74 19.57 -41.55
N ALA A 40 22.56 20.13 -42.44
CA ALA A 40 23.62 19.40 -43.13
C ALA A 40 24.82 19.04 -42.22
N VAL A 41 25.06 19.79 -41.13
CA VAL A 41 26.18 19.52 -40.21
C VAL A 41 25.83 18.42 -39.18
N ALA A 42 24.55 18.21 -38.89
CA ALA A 42 24.09 17.21 -37.91
C ALA A 42 24.13 15.77 -38.42
N LEU A 43 24.11 15.55 -39.75
CA LEU A 43 24.06 14.21 -40.35
C LEU A 43 25.42 13.53 -40.56
N ARG A 44 26.56 14.24 -40.40
CA ARG A 44 27.91 13.67 -40.59
C ARG A 44 28.54 13.02 -39.35
N ARG A 45 27.82 12.92 -38.22
CA ARG A 45 28.36 12.43 -36.94
C ARG A 45 27.79 11.09 -36.45
N ASN A 46 27.35 10.23 -37.38
CA ASN A 46 27.02 8.83 -37.05
C ASN A 46 28.21 7.92 -37.34
N VAL A 47 29.07 7.74 -36.33
CA VAL A 47 29.86 6.50 -36.16
C VAL A 47 29.48 5.95 -34.79
N ALA A 48 29.16 4.66 -34.74
CA ALA A 48 28.60 3.95 -33.60
C ALA A 48 29.44 4.14 -32.33
N VAL A 49 28.79 4.54 -31.23
CA VAL A 49 29.37 4.55 -29.88
C VAL A 49 28.33 3.94 -28.92
N PRO A 50 28.71 3.01 -28.01
CA PRO A 50 27.78 2.47 -27.04
C PRO A 50 27.25 3.56 -26.10
N PHE A 51 25.98 3.44 -25.72
CA PHE A 51 25.29 4.31 -24.77
C PHE A 51 26.17 4.58 -23.52
N ARG A 52 26.58 5.83 -23.32
CA ARG A 52 27.13 6.33 -22.04
C ARG A 52 26.01 6.98 -21.23
N THR A 53 25.91 6.61 -19.96
CA THR A 53 25.03 7.24 -18.97
C THR A 53 25.37 8.73 -18.82
N PRO A 54 24.39 9.65 -18.79
CA PRO A 54 24.64 11.09 -18.66
C PRO A 54 25.33 11.46 -17.33
N ASP A 55 26.27 12.40 -17.38
CA ASP A 55 27.06 12.89 -16.22
C ASP A 55 26.21 13.46 -15.06
N THR A 56 24.92 13.74 -15.30
CA THR A 56 23.94 14.09 -14.27
C THR A 56 23.71 12.97 -13.24
N ILE A 57 23.83 11.69 -13.65
CA ILE A 57 23.70 10.54 -12.74
C ILE A 57 24.93 10.42 -11.83
N ARG A 58 26.11 10.82 -12.32
CA ARG A 58 27.38 10.70 -11.58
C ARG A 58 27.52 11.73 -10.45
N ARG A 59 26.80 12.87 -10.52
CA ARG A 59 26.77 13.87 -9.43
C ARG A 59 25.80 13.51 -8.30
N LEU A 60 24.71 12.79 -8.58
CA LEU A 60 23.78 12.33 -7.53
C LEU A 60 24.41 11.30 -6.57
N GLN A 61 25.51 10.67 -6.96
CA GLN A 61 26.23 9.70 -6.12
C GLN A 61 27.23 10.32 -5.13
N ARG A 62 27.45 11.65 -5.14
CA ARG A 62 28.51 12.28 -4.31
C ARG A 62 28.03 13.09 -3.11
N ASP A 63 26.76 13.47 -3.04
CA ASP A 63 26.23 14.25 -1.91
C ASP A 63 25.27 13.42 -1.05
N SER A 64 25.80 12.41 -0.38
CA SER A 64 25.13 11.69 0.71
C SER A 64 25.96 11.81 1.99
N LYS A 65 25.88 13.00 2.62
CA LYS A 65 26.21 13.17 4.03
C LYS A 65 25.08 13.92 4.74
N ALA A 66 24.72 13.36 5.89
CA ALA A 66 23.83 13.86 6.95
C ALA A 66 22.32 13.68 6.74
N GLY A 67 21.74 12.78 7.54
CA GLY A 67 20.30 12.61 7.75
C GLY A 67 19.91 11.13 7.76
N ALA A 68 19.50 10.61 8.92
CA ALA A 68 19.00 9.25 9.07
C ALA A 68 17.63 9.11 8.38
N GLU A 69 17.62 8.99 7.05
CA GLU A 69 16.45 8.59 6.28
C GLU A 69 16.62 7.14 5.82
N ILE A 70 15.64 6.31 6.19
CA ILE A 70 15.45 5.03 5.53
C ILE A 70 15.20 5.35 4.06
N GLU A 71 16.20 5.14 3.19
CA GLU A 71 15.95 5.10 1.74
C GLU A 71 14.82 4.10 1.47
N ARG A 72 13.64 4.65 1.15
CA ARG A 72 12.44 3.91 0.75
C ARG A 72 12.35 4.01 -0.78
N PRO A 73 11.91 2.94 -1.47
CA PRO A 73 11.61 3.04 -2.89
C PRO A 73 10.66 4.20 -3.12
N VAL A 74 11.11 5.20 -3.88
CA VAL A 74 10.35 6.44 -4.17
C VAL A 74 9.09 6.16 -4.99
N THR A 75 8.93 4.93 -5.46
CA THR A 75 7.79 4.43 -6.22
C THR A 75 7.60 2.95 -5.87
N ASP A 76 6.37 2.47 -5.98
CA ASP A 76 5.87 1.09 -5.97
C ASP A 76 6.52 0.14 -7.01
N GLY A 77 7.81 0.32 -7.30
CA GLY A 77 8.49 -0.35 -8.41
C GLY A 77 8.00 0.10 -9.80
N LEU A 78 7.17 1.15 -9.91
CA LEU A 78 6.86 1.77 -11.18
C LEU A 78 7.99 2.72 -11.58
N GLN A 79 8.88 2.25 -12.46
CA GLN A 79 9.55 3.17 -13.37
C GLN A 79 8.48 3.69 -14.34
N PHE A 80 7.83 4.79 -14.00
CA PHE A 80 7.13 5.59 -15.00
C PHE A 80 8.18 6.08 -16.00
N LEU A 81 7.99 5.80 -17.29
CA LEU A 81 8.81 6.33 -18.40
C LEU A 81 8.74 7.86 -18.53
N ILE A 82 8.08 8.54 -17.59
CA ILE A 82 7.94 9.99 -17.54
C ILE A 82 8.30 10.43 -16.11
N PRO A 83 9.35 11.26 -15.92
CA PRO A 83 9.68 11.82 -14.62
C PRO A 83 8.51 12.63 -14.07
N VAL A 84 7.98 12.23 -12.91
CA VAL A 84 7.02 13.05 -12.17
C VAL A 84 7.82 14.16 -11.45
N PRO A 85 7.61 15.45 -11.76
CA PRO A 85 8.38 16.53 -11.15
C PRO A 85 8.12 16.64 -9.64
N ALA A 86 9.15 16.97 -8.85
CA ALA A 86 9.06 17.10 -7.38
C ALA A 86 7.98 18.08 -6.87
N ARG A 87 7.42 18.95 -7.73
CA ARG A 87 6.36 19.92 -7.38
C ARG A 87 4.95 19.33 -7.29
N SER A 88 4.72 18.06 -7.66
CA SER A 88 3.38 17.43 -7.58
C SER A 88 3.11 16.65 -6.30
N GLN A 89 4.05 16.62 -5.34
CA GLN A 89 3.90 15.90 -4.06
C GLN A 89 2.79 16.46 -3.16
N GLY A 90 2.29 17.67 -3.43
CA GLY A 90 1.22 18.32 -2.66
C GLY A 90 -0.16 18.40 -3.36
N LEU A 91 -0.33 17.81 -4.55
CA LEU A 91 -1.48 18.10 -5.42
C LEU A 91 -2.53 16.98 -5.52
N VAL A 92 -2.60 16.06 -4.57
CA VAL A 92 -3.70 15.07 -4.50
C VAL A 92 -4.78 15.52 -3.51
N ARG A 93 -5.33 16.71 -3.76
CA ARG A 93 -6.72 17.05 -3.39
C ARG A 93 -7.54 16.68 -4.62
N GLN A 94 -8.56 15.82 -4.47
CA GLN A 94 -9.53 15.39 -5.49
C GLN A 94 -9.01 15.58 -6.92
N VAL A 95 -8.55 14.51 -7.58
CA VAL A 95 -8.19 14.58 -9.00
C VAL A 95 -9.38 15.16 -9.76
N ARG A 96 -9.41 16.48 -9.96
CA ARG A 96 -10.37 17.12 -10.84
C ARG A 96 -9.99 16.59 -12.20
N GLU A 97 -10.87 15.77 -12.76
CA GLU A 97 -10.67 15.16 -14.06
C GLU A 97 -10.38 16.28 -15.07
N THR A 98 -9.11 16.40 -15.42
CA THR A 98 -8.71 17.37 -16.44
C THR A 98 -9.22 16.86 -17.78
N THR A 99 -9.51 17.75 -18.72
CA THR A 99 -9.89 17.34 -20.08
C THR A 99 -8.85 16.39 -20.69
N GLN A 100 -7.57 16.58 -20.37
CA GLN A 100 -6.49 15.68 -20.75
C GLN A 100 -6.58 14.32 -20.05
N GLY A 101 -6.85 14.28 -18.75
CA GLY A 101 -7.06 13.04 -18.00
C GLY A 101 -8.20 12.20 -18.56
N MET A 102 -9.36 12.82 -18.80
CA MET A 102 -10.52 12.15 -19.42
C MET A 102 -10.19 11.63 -20.82
N TYR A 103 -9.45 12.41 -21.63
CA TYR A 103 -9.00 11.97 -22.95
C TYR A 103 -8.12 10.72 -22.87
N HIS A 104 -7.16 10.69 -21.95
CA HIS A 104 -6.29 9.52 -21.77
C HIS A 104 -7.06 8.31 -21.25
N ILE A 105 -7.99 8.49 -20.31
CA ILE A 105 -8.86 7.41 -19.81
C ILE A 105 -9.70 6.81 -20.94
N ALA A 106 -10.40 7.66 -21.72
CA ALA A 106 -11.21 7.21 -22.86
C ALA A 106 -10.36 6.50 -23.92
N ARG A 107 -9.14 6.99 -24.17
CA ARG A 107 -8.19 6.34 -25.09
C ARG A 107 -7.71 4.99 -24.54
N THR A 108 -7.42 4.89 -23.25
CA THR A 108 -7.04 3.62 -22.60
C THR A 108 -8.16 2.59 -22.74
N TYR A 109 -9.43 2.96 -22.51
CA TYR A 109 -10.55 2.04 -22.73
C TYR A 109 -10.62 1.51 -24.17
N ARG A 110 -10.41 2.37 -25.17
CA ARG A 110 -10.37 1.93 -26.58
C ARG A 110 -9.23 0.96 -26.84
N ILE A 111 -8.03 1.28 -26.37
CA ILE A 111 -6.85 0.40 -26.51
C ILE A 111 -7.11 -0.95 -25.84
N VAL A 112 -7.65 -0.97 -24.63
CA VAL A 112 -7.99 -2.21 -23.93
C VAL A 112 -9.04 -3.00 -24.72
N GLN A 113 -10.06 -2.34 -25.25
CA GLN A 113 -11.07 -3.00 -26.09
C GLN A 113 -10.42 -3.65 -27.32
N ASP A 114 -9.57 -2.93 -28.05
CA ASP A 114 -8.89 -3.47 -29.23
C ASP A 114 -7.99 -4.66 -28.87
N ARG A 115 -7.24 -4.56 -27.76
CA ARG A 115 -6.39 -5.65 -27.25
C ARG A 115 -7.20 -6.87 -26.86
N LEU A 116 -8.37 -6.68 -26.23
CA LEU A 116 -9.27 -7.77 -25.84
C LEU A 116 -9.86 -8.54 -27.03
N MET A 117 -9.97 -7.89 -28.20
CA MET A 117 -10.43 -8.54 -29.43
C MET A 117 -9.32 -9.32 -30.15
N SER A 118 -8.06 -9.13 -29.75
CA SER A 118 -6.90 -9.84 -30.29
C SER A 118 -6.56 -11.06 -29.44
N GLU A 119 -6.53 -12.25 -30.03
CA GLU A 119 -6.20 -13.50 -29.31
C GLU A 119 -4.81 -13.46 -28.67
N GLU A 120 -3.83 -12.85 -29.35
CA GLU A 120 -2.45 -12.72 -28.86
C GLU A 120 -2.33 -11.67 -27.73
N GLU A 121 -3.02 -10.55 -27.85
CA GLU A 121 -2.86 -9.44 -26.92
C GLU A 121 -3.82 -9.48 -25.72
N ALA A 122 -4.98 -10.15 -25.84
CA ALA A 122 -6.07 -10.08 -24.87
C ALA A 122 -5.63 -10.48 -23.46
N THR A 123 -4.79 -11.50 -23.36
CA THR A 123 -4.26 -11.94 -22.09
C THR A 123 -2.86 -11.46 -21.81
N SER A 124 -2.14 -10.78 -22.72
CA SER A 124 -0.72 -10.38 -22.59
C SER A 124 -0.35 -9.57 -21.33
N ASP A 125 0.93 -9.59 -20.94
CA ASP A 125 1.40 -8.93 -19.69
C ASP A 125 1.14 -7.44 -19.71
N MET A 126 1.25 -6.82 -20.89
CA MET A 126 0.93 -5.42 -21.09
C MET A 126 -0.56 -5.12 -20.87
N THR A 127 -1.47 -5.98 -21.34
CA THR A 127 -2.91 -5.81 -21.11
C THR A 127 -3.25 -5.92 -19.63
N ILE A 128 -2.68 -6.91 -18.93
CA ILE A 128 -2.84 -7.07 -17.48
C ILE A 128 -2.27 -5.84 -16.74
N ALA A 129 -1.10 -5.35 -17.14
CA ALA A 129 -0.49 -4.16 -16.54
C ALA A 129 -1.35 -2.90 -16.75
N ILE A 130 -2.00 -2.75 -17.90
CA ILE A 130 -2.96 -1.66 -18.13
C ILE A 130 -4.15 -1.78 -17.17
N LEU A 131 -4.70 -2.98 -16.98
CA LEU A 131 -5.80 -3.21 -16.05
C LEU A 131 -5.40 -2.98 -14.58
N VAL A 132 -4.16 -3.30 -14.19
CA VAL A 132 -3.61 -2.92 -12.89
C VAL A 132 -3.64 -1.39 -12.73
N ALA A 133 -3.16 -0.64 -13.73
CA ALA A 133 -3.15 0.82 -13.66
C ALA A 133 -4.58 1.39 -13.57
N MET A 134 -5.54 0.81 -14.30
CA MET A 134 -6.94 1.21 -14.26
C MET A 134 -7.61 0.91 -12.92
N SER A 135 -7.34 -0.26 -12.31
CA SER A 135 -7.87 -0.56 -10.98
C SER A 135 -7.30 0.43 -9.95
N GLN A 136 -6.01 0.71 -9.99
CA GLN A 136 -5.39 1.70 -9.10
C GLN A 136 -5.95 3.12 -9.30
N TYR A 137 -6.27 3.52 -10.54
CA TYR A 137 -6.97 4.77 -10.81
C TYR A 137 -8.33 4.83 -10.11
N GLU A 138 -9.18 3.82 -10.32
CA GLU A 138 -10.51 3.76 -9.69
C GLU A 138 -10.41 3.74 -8.15
N ARG A 139 -9.41 3.03 -7.61
CA ARG A 139 -9.11 3.00 -6.18
C ARG A 139 -8.79 4.38 -5.63
N LEU A 140 -7.97 5.17 -6.33
CA LEU A 140 -7.64 6.54 -5.93
C LEU A 140 -8.86 7.48 -5.95
N GLN A 141 -9.87 7.18 -6.77
CA GLN A 141 -11.15 7.90 -6.78
C GLN A 141 -12.15 7.39 -5.73
N GLY A 142 -11.77 6.38 -4.93
CA GLY A 142 -12.68 5.71 -3.99
C GLY A 142 -13.76 4.86 -4.68
N GLN A 143 -13.64 4.60 -5.98
CA GLN A 143 -14.60 3.86 -6.79
C GLN A 143 -14.30 2.36 -6.77
N TYR A 144 -14.33 1.76 -5.58
CA TYR A 144 -13.91 0.37 -5.38
C TYR A 144 -14.78 -0.64 -6.13
N ALA A 145 -16.10 -0.43 -6.23
CA ALA A 145 -16.96 -1.32 -7.01
C ALA A 145 -16.57 -1.36 -8.50
N ARG A 146 -16.25 -0.20 -9.10
CA ARG A 146 -15.80 -0.10 -10.49
C ARG A 146 -14.44 -0.73 -10.70
N GLY A 147 -13.47 -0.37 -9.86
CA GLY A 147 -12.13 -0.92 -9.98
C GLY A 147 -12.06 -2.43 -9.73
N TYR A 148 -12.98 -2.98 -8.93
CA TYR A 148 -13.06 -4.42 -8.71
C TYR A 148 -13.45 -5.20 -9.98
N VAL A 149 -14.17 -4.57 -10.92
CA VAL A 149 -14.42 -5.16 -12.25
C VAL A 149 -13.11 -5.44 -12.98
N HIS A 150 -12.14 -4.52 -12.91
CA HIS A 150 -10.81 -4.71 -13.50
C HIS A 150 -10.05 -5.85 -12.81
N VAL A 151 -10.13 -5.93 -11.48
CA VAL A 151 -9.48 -7.01 -10.69
C VAL A 151 -10.05 -8.39 -11.06
N ARG A 152 -11.37 -8.51 -11.17
CA ARG A 152 -12.02 -9.75 -11.65
C ARG A 152 -11.65 -10.07 -13.10
N GLY A 153 -11.55 -9.06 -13.96
CA GLY A 153 -11.07 -9.21 -15.33
C GLY A 153 -9.65 -9.78 -15.39
N MET A 154 -8.73 -9.26 -14.56
CA MET A 154 -7.36 -9.78 -14.45
C MET A 154 -7.33 -11.23 -13.97
N ARG A 155 -8.16 -11.59 -12.96
CA ARG A 155 -8.31 -12.99 -12.54
C ARG A 155 -8.72 -13.88 -13.71
N ARG A 156 -9.73 -13.47 -14.48
CA ARG A 156 -10.19 -14.23 -15.65
C ARG A 156 -9.12 -14.37 -16.73
N MET A 157 -8.35 -13.32 -17.01
CA MET A 157 -7.23 -13.37 -17.95
C MET A 157 -6.16 -14.39 -17.53
N ILE A 158 -5.84 -14.44 -16.24
CA ILE A 158 -4.85 -15.38 -15.70
C ILE A 158 -5.36 -16.83 -15.79
N GLU A 159 -6.65 -17.07 -15.55
CA GLU A 159 -7.28 -18.37 -15.78
C GLU A 159 -7.20 -18.80 -17.25
N LEU A 160 -7.41 -17.86 -18.19
CA LEU A 160 -7.34 -18.15 -19.62
C LEU A 160 -5.91 -18.47 -20.09
N ARG A 161 -4.88 -17.91 -19.44
CA ARG A 161 -3.50 -18.35 -19.63
C ARG A 161 -3.30 -19.75 -19.07
N GLY A 162 -3.90 -20.03 -17.92
CA GLY A 162 -3.99 -21.37 -17.34
C GLY A 162 -3.69 -21.39 -15.84
N SER A 163 -2.80 -20.54 -15.34
CA SER A 163 -2.59 -20.34 -13.89
C SER A 163 -1.75 -19.11 -13.59
N ILE A 164 -1.67 -18.77 -12.30
CA ILE A 164 -0.76 -17.73 -11.78
C ILE A 164 0.73 -17.97 -12.07
N LYS A 165 1.13 -19.20 -12.42
CA LYS A 165 2.54 -19.56 -12.68
C LYS A 165 2.99 -19.25 -14.11
N GLN A 166 2.08 -18.91 -15.01
CA GLN A 166 2.38 -18.67 -16.43
C GLN A 166 2.80 -17.23 -16.74
N PHE A 167 3.61 -16.64 -15.86
CA PHE A 167 4.25 -15.36 -16.10
C PHE A 167 5.73 -15.60 -16.34
N ASP A 168 6.29 -14.94 -17.34
CA ASP A 168 7.74 -14.97 -17.57
C ASP A 168 8.46 -14.43 -16.33
N SER A 169 9.66 -14.96 -16.09
CA SER A 169 10.59 -14.49 -15.08
C SER A 169 10.81 -12.97 -15.15
N ASP A 170 10.89 -12.40 -16.35
CA ASP A 170 11.04 -10.97 -16.60
C ASP A 170 9.79 -10.15 -16.25
N CYS A 171 8.61 -10.79 -16.20
CA CYS A 171 7.32 -10.15 -15.92
C CYS A 171 6.73 -10.50 -14.55
N ARG A 172 7.54 -11.07 -13.64
CA ARG A 172 7.14 -11.34 -12.24
C ARG A 172 6.58 -10.12 -11.51
N GLY A 173 7.06 -8.93 -11.85
CA GLY A 173 6.56 -7.67 -11.30
C GLY A 173 5.13 -7.32 -11.71
N VAL A 174 4.56 -7.95 -12.75
CA VAL A 174 3.14 -7.77 -13.12
C VAL A 174 2.26 -8.59 -12.20
N ILE A 175 2.57 -9.88 -11.99
CA ILE A 175 1.74 -10.73 -11.14
C ILE A 175 1.74 -10.29 -9.67
N GLN A 176 2.88 -9.81 -9.15
CA GLN A 176 2.92 -9.19 -7.82
C GLN A 176 1.96 -8.01 -7.70
N LYS A 177 1.85 -7.17 -8.74
CA LYS A 177 0.91 -6.05 -8.76
C LYS A 177 -0.54 -6.49 -8.87
N VAL A 178 -0.82 -7.58 -9.58
CA VAL A 178 -2.18 -8.18 -9.61
C VAL A 178 -2.56 -8.69 -8.22
N LEU A 179 -1.68 -9.46 -7.57
CA LEU A 179 -1.90 -9.95 -6.21
C LEU A 179 -2.06 -8.81 -5.20
N ARG A 180 -1.27 -7.74 -5.38
CA ARG A 180 -1.42 -6.53 -4.57
C ARG A 180 -2.79 -5.88 -4.77
N ALA A 181 -3.22 -5.70 -6.01
CA ALA A 181 -4.53 -5.14 -6.29
C ALA A 181 -5.64 -6.02 -5.70
N ASP A 182 -5.59 -7.33 -5.90
CA ASP A 182 -6.55 -8.27 -5.29
C ASP A 182 -6.62 -8.13 -3.76
N LEU A 183 -5.47 -8.13 -3.08
CA LEU A 183 -5.41 -7.92 -1.62
C LEU A 183 -6.00 -6.56 -1.18
N GLU A 184 -5.62 -5.46 -1.84
CA GLU A 184 -6.12 -4.12 -1.49
C GLU A 184 -7.64 -4.00 -1.67
N TYR A 185 -8.19 -4.60 -2.74
CA TYR A 185 -9.63 -4.61 -2.98
C TYR A 185 -10.38 -5.53 -2.00
N ALA A 186 -9.84 -6.71 -1.70
CA ALA A 186 -10.40 -7.62 -0.72
C ALA A 186 -10.47 -6.98 0.67
N LEU A 187 -9.42 -6.25 1.08
CA LEU A 187 -9.41 -5.49 2.33
C LEU A 187 -10.47 -4.38 2.34
N GLN A 188 -10.67 -3.67 1.24
CA GLN A 188 -11.64 -2.57 1.21
C GLN A 188 -13.09 -3.06 1.18
N LEU A 189 -13.37 -4.08 0.37
CA LEU A 189 -14.71 -4.63 0.16
C LEU A 189 -15.07 -5.67 1.22
N GLY A 190 -14.10 -6.08 2.03
CA GLY A 190 -14.24 -7.11 3.05
C GLY A 190 -14.30 -8.55 2.52
N SER A 191 -14.12 -8.76 1.23
CA SER A 191 -14.18 -10.10 0.64
C SER A 191 -12.91 -10.92 0.92
N ALA A 192 -12.97 -12.21 0.59
CA ALA A 192 -11.76 -13.00 0.38
C ALA A 192 -10.98 -12.47 -0.84
N THR A 193 -9.67 -12.73 -0.87
CA THR A 193 -8.84 -12.53 -2.06
C THR A 193 -9.25 -13.50 -3.17
N LEU A 194 -9.33 -13.04 -4.43
CA LEU A 194 -9.68 -13.86 -5.59
C LEU A 194 -8.71 -15.02 -5.84
N PHE A 195 -7.41 -14.84 -5.56
CA PHE A 195 -6.43 -15.92 -5.73
C PHE A 195 -6.34 -16.87 -4.53
N GLY A 196 -6.94 -16.53 -3.37
CA GLY A 196 -7.01 -17.37 -2.19
C GLY A 196 -5.75 -18.18 -1.88
N PHE A 197 -5.91 -19.49 -1.67
CA PHE A 197 -4.79 -20.41 -1.41
C PHE A 197 -3.81 -20.54 -2.59
N GLU A 198 -4.28 -20.37 -3.83
CA GLU A 198 -3.42 -20.38 -5.02
C GLU A 198 -2.38 -19.25 -4.94
N GLY A 199 -2.80 -18.06 -4.52
CA GLY A 199 -1.94 -16.90 -4.29
C GLY A 199 -0.93 -17.15 -3.18
N ILE A 200 -1.35 -17.74 -2.05
CA ILE A 200 -0.46 -18.12 -0.94
C ILE A 200 0.63 -19.07 -1.43
N ARG A 201 0.24 -20.13 -2.16
CA ARG A 201 1.20 -21.12 -2.67
C ARG A 201 2.20 -20.48 -3.64
N PHE A 202 1.73 -19.66 -4.57
CA PHE A 202 2.60 -18.93 -5.49
C PHE A 202 3.61 -18.05 -4.75
N LEU A 203 3.15 -17.29 -3.75
CA LEU A 203 4.03 -16.43 -2.97
C LEU A 203 5.07 -17.25 -2.21
N ARG A 204 4.70 -18.36 -1.54
CA ARG A 204 5.65 -19.24 -0.83
C ARG A 204 6.74 -19.84 -1.73
N GLU A 205 6.45 -20.07 -3.01
CA GLU A 205 7.43 -20.54 -3.99
C GLU A 205 8.40 -19.45 -4.45
N CYS A 206 8.16 -18.18 -4.12
CA CYS A 206 9.08 -17.08 -4.41
C CYS A 206 10.28 -17.11 -3.46
N LYS A 207 11.49 -17.02 -4.02
CA LYS A 207 12.76 -17.03 -3.27
C LYS A 207 12.97 -15.77 -2.40
N ASP A 208 12.19 -14.72 -2.65
CA ASP A 208 12.32 -13.42 -1.99
C ASP A 208 11.26 -13.27 -0.89
N ILE A 209 11.30 -14.11 0.15
CA ILE A 209 10.48 -13.96 1.37
C ILE A 209 11.41 -14.02 2.59
N CYS A 210 11.21 -13.11 3.55
CA CYS A 210 12.10 -13.02 4.71
C CYS A 210 11.70 -13.93 5.90
N LEU A 211 10.69 -14.78 5.72
CA LEU A 211 10.12 -15.69 6.73
C LEU A 211 10.75 -17.09 6.65
N ASP A 212 12.07 -17.19 6.78
CA ASP A 212 12.79 -18.47 6.77
C ASP A 212 12.79 -19.12 8.16
N HIS A 213 12.00 -20.17 8.39
CA HIS A 213 11.80 -20.76 9.72
C HIS A 213 13.05 -21.50 10.28
N GLY A 214 14.16 -21.56 9.53
CA GLY A 214 15.35 -22.35 9.88
C GLY A 214 16.51 -21.62 10.58
N LYS A 215 16.40 -20.34 10.93
CA LYS A 215 17.46 -19.59 11.64
C LYS A 215 17.07 -19.32 13.09
N GLU A 216 18.04 -19.47 14.00
CA GLU A 216 17.91 -19.30 15.46
C GLU A 216 16.89 -18.20 15.82
N GLU A 217 15.80 -18.62 16.48
CA GLU A 217 14.86 -17.70 17.09
C GLU A 217 15.60 -16.92 18.18
N LYS A 218 15.68 -15.58 18.01
CA LYS A 218 16.08 -14.71 19.11
C LYS A 218 15.18 -15.01 20.32
N LEU A 219 15.74 -14.84 21.53
CA LEU A 219 14.96 -14.86 22.77
C LEU A 219 13.73 -13.95 22.61
N VAL A 220 12.55 -14.57 22.64
CA VAL A 220 11.28 -13.88 22.45
C VAL A 220 11.10 -12.92 23.60
N ALA A 221 10.94 -11.63 23.28
CA ALA A 221 10.52 -10.65 24.27
C ALA A 221 9.15 -11.08 24.82
N ASN A 222 9.06 -11.22 26.15
CA ASN A 222 7.82 -11.56 26.85
C ASN A 222 7.29 -12.99 26.56
N PRO A 223 8.01 -14.05 27.01
CA PRO A 223 7.68 -15.44 26.69
C PRO A 223 6.29 -15.87 27.19
N GLU A 224 5.78 -15.25 28.25
CA GLU A 224 4.43 -15.50 28.78
C GLU A 224 3.34 -15.16 27.75
N VAL A 225 3.46 -14.03 27.05
CA VAL A 225 2.52 -13.63 25.98
C VAL A 225 2.56 -14.64 24.84
N ASN A 226 3.76 -15.10 24.48
CA ASN A 226 3.97 -16.09 23.43
C ASN A 226 3.25 -17.41 23.78
N SER A 227 3.52 -17.96 24.96
CA SER A 227 2.92 -19.21 25.42
C SER A 227 1.38 -19.12 25.52
N PHE A 228 0.86 -18.00 26.04
CA PHE A 228 -0.58 -17.79 26.15
C PHE A 228 -1.26 -17.72 24.78
N LEU A 229 -0.72 -16.94 23.84
CA LEU A 229 -1.28 -16.82 22.50
C LEU A 229 -1.13 -18.12 21.69
N GLN A 230 -0.03 -18.85 21.86
CA GLN A 230 0.15 -20.16 21.24
C GLN A 230 -0.89 -21.18 21.70
N ALA A 231 -1.26 -21.15 22.99
CA ALA A 231 -2.28 -22.04 23.55
C ALA A 231 -3.71 -21.58 23.22
N GLY A 232 -3.95 -20.26 23.14
CA GLY A 232 -5.29 -19.67 23.00
C GLY A 232 -5.74 -19.39 21.56
N LEU A 233 -4.83 -19.40 20.58
CA LEU A 233 -5.15 -19.16 19.18
C LEU A 233 -5.11 -20.44 18.35
N ARG A 234 -5.97 -20.55 17.33
CA ARG A 234 -5.84 -21.58 16.31
C ARG A 234 -4.46 -21.52 15.64
N LEU A 235 -3.98 -22.68 15.20
CA LEU A 235 -2.64 -22.82 14.61
C LEU A 235 -2.36 -21.85 13.45
N SER A 236 -3.34 -21.62 12.57
CA SER A 236 -3.17 -20.72 11.42
C SER A 236 -3.01 -19.26 11.84
N LEU A 237 -3.78 -18.80 12.84
CA LEU A 237 -3.69 -17.44 13.37
C LEU A 237 -2.42 -17.25 14.18
N TRP A 238 -2.02 -18.26 14.97
CA TRP A 238 -0.74 -18.27 15.67
C TRP A 238 0.46 -18.13 14.72
N SER A 239 0.45 -18.91 13.63
CA SER A 239 1.50 -18.83 12.60
C SER A 239 1.54 -17.43 11.98
N ALA A 240 0.39 -16.86 11.62
CA ALA A 240 0.32 -15.50 11.08
C ALA A 240 0.82 -14.43 12.09
N PHE A 241 0.44 -14.56 13.37
CA PHE A 241 0.92 -13.69 14.44
C PHE A 241 2.45 -13.75 14.57
N SER A 242 2.99 -14.96 14.62
CA SER A 242 4.42 -15.21 14.78
C SER A 242 5.22 -14.67 13.60
N ASP A 243 4.74 -14.89 12.37
CA ASP A 243 5.38 -14.36 11.16
C ASP A 243 5.35 -12.81 11.12
N MET A 244 4.23 -12.19 11.53
CA MET A 244 4.13 -10.73 11.59
C MET A 244 5.02 -10.12 12.68
N ARG A 245 5.13 -10.77 13.83
CA ARG A 245 6.05 -10.35 14.89
C ARG A 245 7.48 -10.41 14.39
N ARG A 246 7.84 -11.52 13.74
CA ARG A 246 9.16 -11.70 13.14
C ARG A 246 9.45 -10.63 12.09
N LEU A 247 8.49 -10.32 11.22
CA LEU A 247 8.65 -9.22 10.27
C LEU A 247 8.92 -7.89 11.00
N ALA A 248 8.19 -7.61 12.08
CA ALA A 248 8.41 -6.40 12.88
C ALA A 248 9.83 -6.33 13.46
N ASP A 249 10.32 -7.42 14.06
CA ASP A 249 11.68 -7.53 14.59
C ASP A 249 12.73 -7.32 13.49
N LEU A 250 12.53 -7.96 12.34
CA LEU A 250 13.40 -7.82 11.17
C LEU A 250 13.47 -6.37 10.66
N LEU A 251 12.36 -5.62 10.74
CA LEU A 251 12.30 -4.21 10.34
C LEU A 251 12.94 -3.29 11.39
N ASN A 252 12.72 -3.56 12.68
CA ASN A 252 13.32 -2.80 13.77
C ASN A 252 14.84 -2.98 13.81
N ASP A 253 15.33 -4.21 13.70
CA ASP A 253 16.77 -4.51 13.60
C ASP A 253 17.41 -3.78 12.40
N ALA A 254 16.71 -3.73 11.26
CA ALA A 254 17.20 -3.03 10.07
C ALA A 254 17.19 -1.51 10.28
N GLY A 255 16.19 -0.97 10.97
CA GLY A 255 16.11 0.44 11.35
C GLY A 255 17.19 0.86 12.34
N ALA A 256 17.57 -0.03 13.26
CA ALA A 256 18.64 0.15 14.24
C ALA A 256 20.05 -0.10 13.66
N GLY A 257 20.16 -0.58 12.42
CA GLY A 257 21.44 -0.88 11.77
C GLY A 257 22.07 -2.22 12.17
N TYR A 258 21.37 -3.07 12.92
CA TYR A 258 21.84 -4.42 13.30
C TYR A 258 21.80 -5.43 12.16
N ARG A 259 21.08 -5.12 11.08
CA ARG A 259 21.02 -5.96 9.88
C ARG A 259 20.79 -5.12 8.62
N ARG A 260 21.01 -5.75 7.45
CA ARG A 260 20.69 -5.13 6.16
C ARG A 260 19.19 -4.84 6.05
N LYS A 261 18.84 -3.76 5.36
CA LYS A 261 17.46 -3.49 4.94
C LYS A 261 16.95 -4.62 4.03
N LEU A 262 15.66 -4.91 4.12
CA LEU A 262 14.99 -5.86 3.24
C LEU A 262 14.95 -5.32 1.80
N GLY A 263 15.09 -6.21 0.83
CA GLY A 263 14.87 -5.85 -0.58
C GLY A 263 13.42 -5.44 -0.85
N ALA A 264 13.17 -4.69 -1.91
CA ALA A 264 11.81 -4.26 -2.27
C ALA A 264 10.89 -5.46 -2.55
N ASP A 265 11.35 -6.42 -3.35
CA ASP A 265 10.59 -7.64 -3.66
C ASP A 265 10.46 -8.55 -2.43
N GLU A 266 11.55 -8.67 -1.64
CA GLU A 266 11.57 -9.43 -0.39
C GLU A 266 10.49 -8.94 0.59
N PHE A 267 10.45 -7.62 0.80
CA PHE A 267 9.44 -6.98 1.63
C PHE A 267 8.04 -7.11 1.03
N HIS A 268 7.89 -6.83 -0.27
CA HIS A 268 6.57 -6.82 -0.91
C HIS A 268 5.92 -8.21 -0.93
N ASN A 269 6.66 -9.25 -1.32
CA ASN A 269 6.17 -10.63 -1.31
C ASN A 269 5.80 -11.09 0.09
N THR A 270 6.59 -10.70 1.10
CA THR A 270 6.29 -11.03 2.50
C THR A 270 4.97 -10.39 2.94
N ILE A 271 4.76 -9.11 2.67
CA ILE A 271 3.50 -8.41 2.98
C ILE A 271 2.31 -9.05 2.23
N LEU A 272 2.47 -9.38 0.95
CA LEU A 272 1.43 -10.08 0.20
C LEU A 272 1.10 -11.44 0.82
N LEU A 273 2.11 -12.25 1.14
CA LEU A 273 1.91 -13.58 1.70
C LEU A 273 1.14 -13.51 3.02
N LEU A 274 1.52 -12.58 3.89
CA LEU A 274 0.87 -12.36 5.18
C LEU A 274 -0.57 -11.87 5.01
N GLY A 275 -0.82 -10.94 4.09
CA GLY A 275 -2.17 -10.45 3.80
C GLY A 275 -3.10 -11.51 3.25
N TYR A 276 -2.63 -12.29 2.27
CA TYR A 276 -3.38 -13.42 1.74
C TYR A 276 -3.67 -14.45 2.83
N SER A 277 -2.69 -14.75 3.69
CA SER A 277 -2.88 -15.70 4.79
C SER A 277 -3.94 -15.22 5.79
N LEU A 278 -3.94 -13.94 6.17
CA LEU A 278 -4.96 -13.38 7.07
C LEU A 278 -6.37 -13.41 6.47
N LEU A 279 -6.53 -13.03 5.20
CA LEU A 279 -7.85 -13.05 4.54
C LEU A 279 -8.30 -14.46 4.17
N TYR A 280 -7.38 -15.41 4.07
CA TYR A 280 -7.71 -16.83 3.96
C TYR A 280 -8.18 -17.43 5.28
N ILE A 281 -7.64 -16.96 6.42
CA ILE A 281 -8.15 -17.32 7.75
C ILE A 281 -9.57 -16.77 7.94
N SER A 282 -9.76 -15.47 7.69
CA SER A 282 -11.07 -14.84 7.78
C SER A 282 -11.13 -13.52 6.99
N PRO A 283 -12.08 -13.35 6.05
CA PRO A 283 -12.37 -12.07 5.42
C PRO A 283 -12.92 -11.03 6.41
N LEU A 284 -12.88 -9.73 6.05
CA LEU A 284 -13.45 -8.69 6.91
C LEU A 284 -14.97 -8.64 6.86
N ASP A 285 -15.60 -8.99 5.76
CA ASP A 285 -17.04 -9.15 5.65
C ASP A 285 -17.38 -10.64 5.47
N VAL A 286 -17.91 -11.20 6.54
CA VAL A 286 -18.25 -12.63 6.66
C VAL A 286 -19.41 -13.00 5.73
N SER A 287 -20.21 -12.02 5.28
CA SER A 287 -21.36 -12.27 4.39
C SER A 287 -20.98 -12.58 2.94
N THR A 288 -19.71 -12.40 2.56
CA THR A 288 -19.27 -12.43 1.15
C THR A 288 -18.36 -13.62 0.78
N GLY A 289 -18.16 -14.59 1.68
CA GLY A 289 -17.23 -15.70 1.45
C GLY A 289 -17.89 -17.09 1.36
N PRO A 290 -17.35 -18.03 0.55
CA PRO A 290 -17.73 -19.45 0.59
C PRO A 290 -17.30 -20.15 1.91
N GLY A 291 -16.69 -19.41 2.83
CA GLY A 291 -16.16 -19.87 4.12
C GLY A 291 -17.00 -19.45 5.33
N ALA A 292 -18.31 -19.24 5.19
CA ALA A 292 -19.22 -19.00 6.32
C ALA A 292 -19.06 -20.05 7.46
N CYS A 293 -18.54 -21.24 7.15
CA CYS A 293 -18.19 -22.27 8.14
C CYS A 293 -16.93 -21.99 8.98
N SER A 294 -15.99 -21.10 8.58
CA SER A 294 -14.73 -20.86 9.32
C SER A 294 -14.89 -19.92 10.54
N MET A 295 -16.07 -19.31 10.68
CA MET A 295 -16.44 -18.42 11.79
C MET A 295 -17.22 -19.13 12.91
N LEU A 296 -17.63 -20.40 12.75
CA LEU A 296 -18.18 -21.14 13.89
C LEU A 296 -17.05 -21.32 14.92
N GLY A 297 -17.10 -20.54 16.01
CA GLY A 297 -16.19 -20.69 17.14
C GLY A 297 -14.94 -19.80 17.15
N ILE A 298 -14.88 -18.68 16.42
CA ILE A 298 -13.83 -17.67 16.68
C ILE A 298 -14.08 -17.03 18.05
N SER A 299 -13.10 -17.11 18.95
CA SER A 299 -13.18 -16.47 20.26
C SER A 299 -13.05 -14.93 20.13
N PRO A 300 -13.58 -14.13 21.06
CA PRO A 300 -13.38 -12.67 21.04
C PRO A 300 -11.90 -12.27 21.01
N LEU A 301 -11.03 -13.07 21.66
CA LEU A 301 -9.59 -12.89 21.63
C LEU A 301 -9.03 -13.10 20.22
N GLU A 302 -9.38 -14.21 19.57
CA GLU A 302 -8.94 -14.50 18.19
C GLU A 302 -9.40 -13.42 17.21
N GLU A 303 -10.62 -12.89 17.38
CA GLU A 303 -11.15 -11.82 16.53
C GLU A 303 -10.35 -10.52 16.67
N VAL A 304 -10.03 -10.10 17.89
CA VAL A 304 -9.19 -8.92 18.14
C VAL A 304 -7.77 -9.12 17.62
N VAL A 305 -7.18 -10.31 17.82
CA VAL A 305 -5.85 -10.62 17.31
C VAL A 305 -5.84 -10.58 15.78
N HIS A 306 -6.79 -11.24 15.12
CA HIS A 306 -6.90 -11.25 13.66
C HIS A 306 -7.04 -9.84 13.08
N LEU A 307 -7.99 -9.04 13.59
CA LEU A 307 -8.21 -7.68 13.10
C LEU A 307 -7.05 -6.73 13.44
N GLY A 308 -6.39 -6.91 14.59
CA GLY A 308 -5.18 -6.19 14.94
C GLY A 308 -4.01 -6.51 13.99
N LEU A 309 -3.86 -7.77 13.56
CA LEU A 309 -2.87 -8.17 12.56
C LEU A 309 -3.20 -7.59 11.18
N VAL A 310 -4.48 -7.53 10.80
CA VAL A 310 -4.89 -6.83 9.57
C VAL A 310 -4.56 -5.34 9.66
N ALA A 311 -4.84 -4.68 10.79
CA ALA A 311 -4.48 -3.28 11.01
C ALA A 311 -2.96 -3.06 10.91
N PHE A 312 -2.16 -3.92 11.55
CA PHE A 312 -0.69 -3.91 11.43
C PHE A 312 -0.23 -4.07 9.98
N LEU A 313 -0.81 -5.00 9.21
CA LEU A 313 -0.46 -5.21 7.80
C LEU A 313 -0.73 -3.98 6.94
N VAL A 314 -1.89 -3.34 7.14
CA VAL A 314 -2.33 -2.19 6.33
C VAL A 314 -1.38 -0.99 6.47
N THR A 315 -0.57 -0.91 7.55
CA THR A 315 0.49 0.10 7.72
C THR A 315 1.48 0.14 6.54
N PHE A 316 1.66 -1.01 5.88
CA PHE A 316 2.57 -1.24 4.77
C PHE A 316 1.89 -1.15 3.41
N LEU A 317 0.54 -1.11 3.36
CA LEU A 317 -0.26 -1.04 2.13
C LEU A 317 -0.63 0.39 1.76
N ARG A 318 0.38 1.28 1.74
CA ARG A 318 0.18 2.69 1.37
C ARG A 318 -0.11 2.84 -0.12
N GLY A 319 -1.02 3.75 -0.47
CA GLY A 319 -1.34 4.08 -1.85
C GLY A 319 -0.25 4.91 -2.53
N LEU A 320 -0.44 5.22 -3.83
CA LEU A 320 0.48 6.04 -4.62
C LEU A 320 0.72 7.44 -4.03
N ASN A 321 -0.22 7.94 -3.25
CA ASN A 321 -0.12 9.19 -2.49
C ASN A 321 0.65 9.04 -1.16
N GLN A 322 1.27 7.89 -0.91
CA GLN A 322 1.96 7.50 0.32
C GLN A 322 1.10 7.52 1.59
N ARG A 323 -0.23 7.62 1.43
CA ARG A 323 -1.20 7.56 2.53
C ARG A 323 -1.75 6.16 2.66
N ILE A 324 -2.11 5.80 3.88
CA ILE A 324 -2.89 4.60 4.16
C ILE A 324 -4.33 4.88 3.69
N PRO A 325 -4.91 4.05 2.81
CA PRO A 325 -6.31 4.21 2.41
C PRO A 325 -7.23 4.07 3.61
N GLU A 326 -8.27 4.89 3.65
CA GLU A 326 -9.28 4.77 4.71
C GLU A 326 -10.07 3.46 4.55
N ASN A 327 -10.17 2.69 5.64
CA ASN A 327 -10.94 1.46 5.68
C ASN A 327 -11.98 1.51 6.81
N PRO A 328 -13.18 2.10 6.56
CA PRO A 328 -14.24 2.20 7.55
C PRO A 328 -14.71 0.83 8.07
N LEU A 329 -14.68 -0.21 7.22
CA LEU A 329 -15.07 -1.56 7.60
C LEU A 329 -14.13 -2.15 8.65
N LEU A 330 -12.82 -2.06 8.42
CA LEU A 330 -11.82 -2.51 9.39
C LEU A 330 -11.93 -1.72 10.71
N SER A 331 -12.17 -0.40 10.63
CA SER A 331 -12.37 0.46 11.81
C SER A 331 -13.55 -0.01 12.64
N TYR A 332 -14.70 -0.14 12.00
CA TYR A 332 -15.92 -0.60 12.64
C TYR A 332 -15.75 -1.98 13.27
N ARG A 333 -15.17 -2.94 12.54
CA ARG A 333 -14.99 -4.30 13.04
C ARG A 333 -13.99 -4.39 14.18
N LEU A 334 -12.85 -3.70 14.09
CA LEU A 334 -11.86 -3.72 15.15
C LEU A 334 -12.43 -3.12 16.44
N ARG A 335 -13.18 -2.01 16.34
CA ARG A 335 -13.91 -1.42 17.46
C ARG A 335 -14.86 -2.42 18.11
N LEU A 336 -15.76 -3.04 17.34
CA LEU A 336 -16.72 -4.01 17.88
C LEU A 336 -16.03 -5.21 18.54
N ALA A 337 -14.96 -5.72 17.94
CA ALA A 337 -14.19 -6.83 18.49
C ALA A 337 -13.56 -6.45 19.84
N ILE A 338 -13.01 -5.24 19.95
CA ILE A 338 -12.46 -4.70 21.20
C ILE A 338 -13.55 -4.56 22.27
N GLU A 339 -14.70 -3.98 21.95
CA GLU A 339 -15.84 -3.82 22.88
C GLU A 339 -16.35 -5.18 23.40
N LYS A 340 -16.46 -6.17 22.50
CA LYS A 340 -16.85 -7.54 22.83
C LYS A 340 -15.84 -8.22 23.75
N LEU A 341 -14.54 -8.08 23.44
CA LEU A 341 -13.48 -8.65 24.26
C LEU A 341 -13.47 -8.03 25.65
N LEU A 342 -13.54 -6.69 25.76
CA LEU A 342 -13.63 -5.95 27.03
C LEU A 342 -14.77 -6.45 27.92
N SER A 343 -15.94 -6.68 27.33
CA SER A 343 -17.13 -7.18 28.05
C SER A 343 -16.96 -8.61 28.59
N SER A 344 -16.00 -9.37 28.07
CA SER A 344 -15.74 -10.76 28.45
C SER A 344 -14.58 -10.96 29.44
N VAL A 345 -13.81 -9.90 29.76
CA VAL A 345 -12.59 -10.01 30.58
C VAL A 345 -12.90 -10.12 32.07
N GLY A 346 -12.51 -11.24 32.71
CA GLY A 346 -12.53 -11.45 34.17
C GLY A 346 -11.26 -10.95 34.90
N GLY A 347 -11.09 -11.30 36.20
CA GLY A 347 -10.04 -10.77 37.09
C GLY A 347 -8.77 -11.62 37.33
N GLY A 348 -8.44 -12.61 36.50
CA GLY A 348 -7.28 -13.53 36.71
C GLY A 348 -5.96 -13.13 36.03
N GLU A 349 -4.90 -13.95 36.10
CA GLU A 349 -3.61 -13.66 35.40
C GLU A 349 -3.75 -13.64 33.86
N GLU A 350 -4.57 -14.52 33.30
CA GLU A 350 -4.95 -14.51 31.88
C GLU A 350 -5.57 -13.15 31.48
N SER A 351 -6.26 -12.48 32.41
CA SER A 351 -6.80 -11.13 32.22
C SER A 351 -5.70 -10.13 31.90
N LYS A 352 -4.51 -10.26 32.50
CA LYS A 352 -3.40 -9.33 32.28
C LYS A 352 -2.88 -9.42 30.85
N ILE A 353 -2.76 -10.64 30.30
CA ILE A 353 -2.33 -10.84 28.91
C ILE A 353 -3.41 -10.38 27.94
N ILE A 354 -4.69 -10.67 28.21
CA ILE A 354 -5.81 -10.15 27.41
C ILE A 354 -5.83 -8.62 27.40
N LYS A 355 -5.59 -7.96 28.55
CA LYS A 355 -5.45 -6.51 28.62
C LYS A 355 -4.27 -5.99 27.79
N ARG A 356 -3.15 -6.71 27.72
CA ARG A 356 -2.02 -6.35 26.83
C ARG A 356 -2.41 -6.45 25.35
N VAL A 357 -3.16 -7.49 24.97
CA VAL A 357 -3.72 -7.63 23.61
C VAL A 357 -4.63 -6.45 23.28
N LEU A 358 -5.49 -6.05 24.21
CA LEU A 358 -6.38 -4.89 24.05
C LEU A 358 -5.59 -3.59 23.85
N VAL A 359 -4.56 -3.34 24.68
CA VAL A 359 -3.68 -2.17 24.51
C VAL A 359 -2.99 -2.21 23.15
N TRP A 360 -2.44 -3.36 22.72
CA TRP A 360 -1.85 -3.48 21.39
C TRP A 360 -2.84 -3.18 20.26
N ALA A 361 -4.04 -3.76 20.32
CA ALA A 361 -5.10 -3.54 19.33
C ALA A 361 -5.54 -2.07 19.24
N LEU A 362 -5.70 -1.40 20.38
CA LEU A 362 -6.03 0.04 20.44
C LEU A 362 -4.93 0.90 19.83
N PHE A 363 -3.66 0.63 20.17
CA PHE A 363 -2.54 1.41 19.68
C PHE A 363 -2.25 1.18 18.20
N VAL A 364 -2.30 -0.07 17.71
CA VAL A 364 -2.13 -0.33 16.26
C VAL A 364 -3.33 0.22 15.47
N GLY A 365 -4.54 0.10 16.03
CA GLY A 365 -5.75 0.70 15.45
C GLY A 365 -5.65 2.22 15.35
N ALA A 366 -5.15 2.90 16.37
CA ALA A 366 -4.97 4.36 16.37
C ALA A 366 -3.92 4.84 15.36
N VAL A 367 -2.92 4.02 15.03
CA VAL A 367 -1.90 4.37 14.03
C VAL A 367 -2.47 4.36 12.61
N VAL A 368 -3.46 3.51 12.34
CA VAL A 368 -3.78 3.08 10.96
C VAL A 368 -5.24 3.29 10.58
N VAL A 369 -6.14 3.00 11.53
CA VAL A 369 -7.54 2.70 11.25
C VAL A 369 -8.47 3.76 11.85
N PHE A 370 -8.26 4.11 13.12
CA PHE A 370 -9.10 5.07 13.83
C PHE A 370 -8.77 6.51 13.45
N LYS A 371 -9.80 7.33 13.32
CA LYS A 371 -9.73 8.75 12.97
C LYS A 371 -9.99 9.61 14.20
N PRO A 372 -9.73 10.93 14.13
CA PRO A 372 -10.11 11.84 15.23
C PRO A 372 -11.61 11.81 15.57
N SER A 373 -12.48 11.42 14.62
CA SER A 373 -13.91 11.20 14.89
C SER A 373 -14.19 10.02 15.81
N ASP A 374 -13.23 9.11 15.98
CA ASP A 374 -13.31 7.94 16.85
C ASP A 374 -12.83 8.26 18.29
N ASP A 375 -12.29 9.47 18.54
CA ASP A 375 -11.70 9.84 19.83
C ASP A 375 -12.70 9.75 21.00
N GLU A 376 -14.00 9.94 20.74
CA GLU A 376 -15.09 9.87 21.74
C GLU A 376 -15.11 8.53 22.49
N TRP A 377 -14.86 7.42 21.80
CA TRP A 377 -14.79 6.10 22.43
C TRP A 377 -13.34 5.64 22.62
N LEU A 378 -12.44 5.95 21.67
CA LEU A 378 -11.08 5.45 21.66
C LEU A 378 -10.28 5.96 22.87
N ILE A 379 -10.41 7.24 23.20
CA ILE A 379 -9.64 7.85 24.29
C ILE A 379 -10.06 7.24 25.64
N PRO A 380 -11.35 7.23 26.05
CA PRO A 380 -11.75 6.61 27.31
C PRO A 380 -11.41 5.12 27.40
N THR A 381 -11.58 4.37 26.31
CA THR A 381 -11.24 2.95 26.27
C THR A 381 -9.73 2.71 26.42
N THR A 382 -8.90 3.55 25.79
CA THR A 382 -7.44 3.49 25.94
C THR A 382 -7.02 3.83 27.36
N ASN A 383 -7.61 4.86 27.97
CA ASN A 383 -7.35 5.22 29.36
C ASN A 383 -7.65 4.05 30.31
N THR A 384 -8.82 3.43 30.15
CA THR A 384 -9.26 2.30 30.97
C THR A 384 -8.32 1.10 30.83
N ALA A 385 -7.93 0.76 29.60
CA ALA A 385 -7.02 -0.36 29.33
C ALA A 385 -5.61 -0.11 29.90
N MET A 386 -5.09 1.12 29.78
CA MET A 386 -3.80 1.52 30.35
C MET A 386 -3.81 1.48 31.88
N ASN A 387 -4.84 2.04 32.53
CA ASN A 387 -4.98 2.04 33.98
C ASN A 387 -5.09 0.61 34.54
N ALA A 388 -5.81 -0.28 33.84
CA ALA A 388 -5.95 -1.69 34.23
C ALA A 388 -4.63 -2.48 34.23
N LEU A 389 -3.59 -1.93 33.59
CA LEU A 389 -2.23 -2.47 33.56
C LEU A 389 -1.21 -1.58 34.32
N GLY A 390 -1.66 -0.48 34.93
CA GLY A 390 -0.80 0.48 35.62
C GLY A 390 0.16 1.24 34.68
N LEU A 391 -0.19 1.41 33.41
CA LEU A 391 0.67 2.05 32.41
C LEU A 391 0.54 3.57 32.48
N SER A 392 1.62 4.24 32.85
CA SER A 392 1.65 5.68 33.11
C SER A 392 2.59 6.43 32.17
N SER A 393 3.38 5.73 31.36
CA SER A 393 4.38 6.35 30.48
C SER A 393 4.46 5.64 29.13
N TRP A 394 5.01 6.32 28.12
CA TRP A 394 5.27 5.68 26.83
C TRP A 394 6.23 4.49 26.96
N LYS A 395 7.18 4.56 27.91
CA LYS A 395 8.07 3.44 28.22
C LYS A 395 7.29 2.23 28.72
N ASP A 396 6.35 2.43 29.66
CA ASP A 396 5.51 1.35 30.20
C ASP A 396 4.66 0.73 29.10
N VAL A 397 4.10 1.56 28.21
CA VAL A 397 3.35 1.09 27.03
C VAL A 397 4.25 0.27 26.11
N LYS A 398 5.46 0.75 25.77
CA LYS A 398 6.41 -0.01 24.94
C LYS A 398 6.77 -1.36 25.55
N GLU A 399 6.96 -1.42 26.87
CA GLU A 399 7.20 -2.67 27.58
C GLU A 399 5.98 -3.60 27.54
N ALA A 400 4.76 -3.06 27.64
CA ALA A 400 3.53 -3.85 27.50
C ALA A 400 3.30 -4.36 26.07
N LEU A 401 3.74 -3.60 25.05
CA LEU A 401 3.70 -3.97 23.64
C LEU A 401 4.84 -4.92 23.23
N ALA A 402 5.82 -5.16 24.12
CA ALA A 402 6.90 -6.10 23.84
C ALA A 402 6.34 -7.52 23.65
N GLY A 403 6.68 -8.12 22.50
CA GLY A 403 6.18 -9.43 22.09
C GLY A 403 5.01 -9.38 21.10
N PHE A 404 4.51 -8.20 20.76
CA PHE A 404 3.51 -7.99 19.70
C PHE A 404 4.12 -7.38 18.43
N PRO A 405 3.52 -7.59 17.24
CA PRO A 405 3.95 -6.93 16.02
C PRO A 405 3.90 -5.40 16.16
N TRP A 406 5.07 -4.76 16.13
CA TRP A 406 5.23 -3.32 16.26
C TRP A 406 6.54 -2.86 15.60
N VAL A 407 6.46 -1.89 14.69
CA VAL A 407 7.64 -1.30 14.02
C VAL A 407 7.88 0.12 14.52
N ASP A 408 8.98 0.33 15.23
CA ASP A 408 9.27 1.58 15.95
C ASP A 408 9.21 2.80 15.03
N ALA A 409 9.90 2.72 13.89
CA ALA A 409 9.98 3.79 12.91
C ALA A 409 8.64 4.15 12.23
N ILE A 410 7.61 3.33 12.37
CA ILE A 410 6.29 3.54 11.77
C ILE A 410 5.25 3.93 12.83
N HIS A 411 5.27 3.26 13.97
CA HIS A 411 4.17 3.30 14.92
C HIS A 411 4.44 4.20 16.13
N ASP A 412 5.72 4.42 16.51
CA ASP A 412 6.06 5.12 17.76
C ASP A 412 5.51 6.54 17.83
N ARG A 413 5.51 7.28 16.71
CA ARG A 413 5.04 8.67 16.68
C ARG A 413 3.57 8.77 17.10
N THR A 414 2.69 8.01 16.46
CA THR A 414 1.25 8.06 16.78
C THR A 414 0.96 7.40 18.12
N GLY A 415 1.66 6.31 18.46
CA GLY A 415 1.54 5.67 19.77
C GLY A 415 1.92 6.62 20.92
N THR A 416 3.02 7.37 20.76
CA THR A 416 3.43 8.38 21.75
C THR A 416 2.36 9.45 21.92
N VAL A 417 1.82 9.98 20.81
CA VAL A 417 0.72 10.97 20.85
C VAL A 417 -0.46 10.42 21.64
N LEU A 418 -0.97 9.23 21.29
CA LEU A 418 -2.09 8.61 21.98
C LEU A 418 -1.82 8.44 23.48
N CYS A 419 -0.63 7.94 23.86
CA CYS A 419 -0.21 7.78 25.25
C CYS A 419 -0.17 9.13 26.00
N THR A 420 0.40 10.17 25.38
CA THR A 420 0.50 11.50 25.99
C THR A 420 -0.87 12.17 26.15
N THR A 421 -1.79 12.00 25.20
CA THR A 421 -3.17 12.52 25.30
C THR A 421 -3.87 12.02 26.57
N GLN A 422 -3.64 10.76 26.96
CA GLN A 422 -4.23 10.21 28.19
C GLN A 422 -3.77 10.95 29.46
N LYS A 423 -2.50 11.41 29.47
CA LYS A 423 -1.96 12.16 30.62
C LYS A 423 -2.61 13.52 30.77
N PHE A 424 -2.73 14.28 29.68
CA PHE A 424 -3.33 15.61 29.72
C PHE A 424 -4.76 15.59 30.25
N LEU A 425 -5.54 14.57 29.86
CA LEU A 425 -6.91 14.41 30.34
C LEU A 425 -6.97 14.07 31.84
N SER A 426 -6.04 13.26 32.34
CA SER A 426 -5.97 12.93 33.78
C SER A 426 -5.65 14.14 34.66
N PHE A 427 -4.91 15.13 34.15
CA PHE A 427 -4.63 16.38 34.87
C PHE A 427 -5.82 17.35 34.87
N SER A 428 -6.58 17.44 33.77
CA SER A 428 -7.75 18.32 33.71
C SER A 428 -8.86 17.88 34.67
N THR A 429 -9.02 16.58 34.90
CA THR A 429 -10.01 16.02 35.84
C THR A 429 -9.63 16.16 37.32
N GLN A 430 -8.43 16.66 37.66
CA GLN A 430 -7.99 16.89 39.05
C GLN A 430 -8.10 18.37 39.47
N ILE A 431 -8.49 19.26 38.56
CA ILE A 431 -8.59 20.71 38.78
C ILE A 431 -10.06 21.17 38.95
N ASP A 432 -11.01 20.30 38.60
CA ASP A 432 -12.44 20.42 38.91
C ASP A 432 -12.78 19.57 40.15
#